data_AF-A0A1Q9PQZ2-F1
#
_entry.id   AF-A0A1Q9PQZ2-F1
#
_cell.length_a   1.000
_cell.length_b   1.000
_cell.length_c   1.000
_cell.angle_alpha   90.00
_cell.angle_beta   90.00
_cell.angle_gamma   90.00
#
_symmetry.space_group_name_H-M   'P 1'
#
loop_
_entity.id
_entity.type
_entity.pdbx_description
1 polymer ?
#
loop_
_entity_poly.entity_id
_entity_poly.type
_entity_poly.pdbx_seq_one_letter_code
_entity_poly.pdbx_strand_id
1 'polypeptide(L)' 'MGRAHGHKTRDKNKGSLPQVPKNMKTDGVDEEYSAELADQADLEAQARANAANQRVRNNR' A
#
# COMPACT_ATOMS: atom_id res chain seq x y z
N MET A 1 -41.30 9.83 31.49
CA MET A 1 -40.15 10.49 32.15
C MET A 1 -38.88 10.17 31.37
N GLY A 2 -38.35 11.15 30.64
CA GLY A 2 -37.11 11.00 29.87
C GLY A 2 -35.87 10.96 30.74
N ARG A 3 -34.82 10.28 30.24
CA ARG A 3 -33.40 10.19 30.69
C ARG A 3 -32.80 9.07 29.81
N ALA A 4 -31.82 9.21 28.92
CA ALA A 4 -30.84 10.25 28.66
C ALA A 4 -30.45 10.20 27.17
N HIS A 5 -30.97 11.12 26.36
CA HIS A 5 -30.39 11.43 25.04
C HIS A 5 -29.18 12.35 25.25
N GLY A 6 -28.05 11.79 25.67
CA GLY A 6 -26.93 12.63 26.12
C GLY A 6 -25.59 11.96 26.28
N HIS A 7 -25.37 10.74 25.76
CA HIS A 7 -24.02 10.20 25.70
C HIS A 7 -23.27 10.80 24.49
N LYS A 8 -22.83 12.06 24.62
CA LYS A 8 -21.64 12.50 23.88
C LYS A 8 -20.45 11.81 24.52
N THR A 9 -20.14 10.59 24.07
CA THR A 9 -18.89 9.93 24.43
C THR A 9 -17.76 10.73 23.80
N ARG A 10 -17.18 11.59 24.64
CA ARG A 10 -15.80 12.06 24.66
C ARG A 10 -15.03 11.85 23.36
N ASP A 11 -14.72 12.97 22.75
CA ASP A 11 -13.53 13.21 21.96
C ASP A 11 -13.38 12.28 20.75
N LYS A 12 -13.68 12.84 19.58
CA LYS A 12 -13.22 12.36 18.27
C LYS A 12 -11.68 12.40 18.14
N ASN A 13 -10.94 12.41 19.26
CA ASN A 13 -9.58 11.93 19.32
C ASN A 13 -9.58 10.39 19.29
N LYS A 14 -10.27 9.81 18.30
CA LYS A 14 -9.81 8.60 17.64
C LYS A 14 -8.62 9.00 16.78
N GLY A 15 -7.62 9.66 17.37
CA GLY A 15 -6.28 9.68 16.78
C GLY A 15 -6.02 8.23 16.47
N SER A 16 -5.86 7.92 15.19
CA SER A 16 -5.75 6.55 14.72
C SER A 16 -4.71 5.90 15.61
N LEU A 17 -5.15 5.13 16.61
CA LEU A 17 -4.27 4.29 17.36
C LEU A 17 -3.93 3.27 16.30
N PRO A 18 -2.75 3.36 15.66
CA PRO A 18 -2.44 2.38 14.66
C PRO A 18 -2.55 1.05 15.39
N GLN A 19 -3.31 0.12 14.82
CA GLN A 19 -3.52 -1.22 15.38
C GLN A 19 -2.18 -1.92 15.71
N VAL A 20 -1.10 -1.40 15.14
CA VAL A 20 0.28 -1.84 15.30
C VAL A 20 1.15 -0.69 15.87
N PRO A 21 1.94 -0.94 16.93
CA PRO A 21 2.92 0.00 17.47
C PRO A 21 3.84 0.59 16.39
N LYS A 22 4.31 1.84 16.58
CA LYS A 22 5.09 2.57 15.56
C LYS A 22 6.34 1.83 15.08
N ASN A 23 7.00 1.09 15.97
CA ASN A 23 8.19 0.28 15.69
C ASN A 23 7.89 -1.07 15.02
N MET A 24 6.61 -1.43 14.88
CA MET A 24 6.15 -2.67 14.24
C MET A 24 5.36 -2.39 12.97
N LYS A 25 5.24 -1.12 12.56
CA LYS A 25 4.67 -0.78 11.26
C LYS A 25 5.64 -1.23 10.18
N THR A 26 5.12 -1.97 9.20
CA THR A 26 5.82 -2.15 7.94
C THR A 26 6.04 -0.76 7.35
N ASP A 27 7.26 -0.49 6.88
CA ASP A 27 7.64 0.74 6.20
C ASP A 27 6.98 0.90 4.82
N GLY A 28 6.26 -0.14 4.37
CA GLY A 28 5.67 -0.20 3.04
C GLY A 28 6.74 -0.42 1.97
N VAL A 29 7.97 -0.73 2.40
CA VAL A 29 9.01 -1.29 1.55
C VAL A 29 8.85 -2.78 1.64
N ASP A 30 7.90 -3.23 0.85
CA ASP A 30 7.96 -4.51 0.18
C ASP A 30 9.43 -4.80 -0.21
N GLU A 31 10.10 -5.73 0.49
CA GLU A 31 11.47 -6.22 0.20
C GLU A 31 11.44 -6.94 -1.16
N GLU A 32 11.22 -6.21 -2.24
CA GLU A 32 10.67 -6.74 -3.48
C GLU A 32 11.59 -6.49 -4.67
N TYR A 33 11.83 -7.58 -5.40
CA TYR A 33 12.65 -7.70 -6.59
C TYR A 33 14.17 -7.70 -6.37
N SER A 34 14.74 -8.90 -6.30
CA SER A 34 16.18 -9.15 -6.45
C SER A 34 16.46 -9.68 -7.85
N ALA A 35 17.18 -8.92 -8.68
CA ALA A 35 17.48 -9.31 -10.06
C ALA A 35 18.28 -10.63 -10.16
N GLU A 36 19.05 -10.98 -9.13
CA GLU A 36 19.82 -12.23 -9.05
C GLU A 36 18.96 -13.46 -8.72
N LEU A 37 17.80 -13.26 -8.07
CA LEU A 37 16.83 -14.30 -7.74
C LEU A 37 15.70 -14.39 -8.77
N ALA A 38 15.58 -13.39 -9.64
CA ALA A 38 14.57 -13.35 -10.69
C ALA A 38 14.81 -14.49 -11.67
N ASP A 39 13.76 -15.27 -11.94
CA ASP A 39 13.83 -16.32 -12.94
C ASP A 39 13.67 -15.77 -14.36
N GLN A 40 13.76 -16.64 -15.36
CA GLN A 40 13.62 -16.23 -16.76
C GLN A 40 12.24 -15.65 -17.07
N ALA A 41 11.18 -16.14 -16.41
CA ALA A 41 9.82 -15.66 -16.67
C ALA A 41 9.64 -14.23 -16.15
N ASP A 42 10.22 -13.90 -14.99
CA ASP A 42 10.21 -12.56 -14.41
C ASP A 42 10.90 -11.55 -15.33
N LEU A 43 12.08 -11.89 -15.84
CA LEU A 43 12.84 -11.03 -16.76
C LEU A 43 12.09 -10.81 -18.08
N GLU A 44 11.49 -11.86 -18.64
CA GLU A 44 10.68 -11.76 -19.86
C GLU A 44 9.43 -10.92 -19.67
N ALA A 45 8.77 -11.03 -18.51
CA ALA A 45 7.61 -10.23 -18.17
C ALA A 45 7.97 -8.73 -18.11
N GLN A 46 9.09 -8.37 -17.48
CA GLN A 46 9.59 -7.00 -17.43
C GLN A 46 9.93 -6.46 -18.83
N ALA A 47 10.64 -7.25 -19.64
CA ALA A 47 10.97 -6.87 -21.01
C ALA A 47 9.72 -6.62 -21.86
N ARG A 48 8.69 -7.48 -21.74
CA ARG A 48 7.42 -7.34 -22.43
C ARG A 48 6.65 -6.09 -22.00
N ALA A 49 6.59 -5.82 -20.70
CA ALA A 49 5.96 -4.62 -20.15
C ALA A 49 6.66 -3.34 -20.65
N ASN A 50 7.99 -3.32 -20.67
CA ASN A 50 8.78 -2.20 -21.18
C ASN A 50 8.51 -1.95 -22.66
N ALA A 51 8.46 -3.00 -23.49
CA ALA A 51 8.14 -2.90 -24.91
C ALA A 51 6.72 -2.34 -25.14
N ALA A 52 5.73 -2.78 -24.35
CA ALA A 52 4.36 -2.26 -24.42
C ALA A 52 4.29 -0.76 -24.06
N ASN A 53 4.98 -0.35 -22.99
CA ASN A 53 5.05 1.06 -22.59
C ASN A 53 5.67 1.96 -23.66
N GLN A 54 6.71 1.48 -24.35
CA GLN A 54 7.32 2.21 -25.47
C GLN A 54 6.33 2.39 -26.62
N ARG A 55 5.57 1.34 -26.98
CA ARG A 55 4.52 1.44 -28.01
C ARG A 55 3.46 2.47 -27.65
N VAL A 56 2.99 2.47 -26.41
CA VAL A 56 1.98 3.45 -25.93
C VAL A 56 2.54 4.87 -25.95
N ARG A 57 3.78 5.07 -25.51
CA ARG A 57 4.43 6.40 -25.50
C ARG A 57 4.63 6.95 -26.91
N ASN A 58 4.97 6.12 -27.88
CA ASN A 58 5.17 6.55 -29.27
C ASN A 58 3.84 6.83 -30.00
N ASN A 59 2.72 6.30 -29.49
CA ASN A 59 1.38 6.52 -30.03
C ASN A 59 0.64 7.71 -29.39
N ARG A 60 1.31 8.49 -28.52
CA ARG A 60 0.81 9.75 -27.97
C ARG A 60 1.42 10.94 -28.72
#